data_AF-A0A803NA28-F1
#
_entry.id   AF-A0A803NA28-F1
#
_cell.length_a   1.000
_cell.length_b   1.000
_cell.length_c   1.000
_cell.angle_alpha   90.00
_cell.angle_beta   90.00
_cell.angle_gamma   90.00
#
_symmetry.space_group_name_H-M   'P 1'
#
loop_
_entity.id
_entity.type
_entity.pdbx_description
1 polymer ?
#
loop_
_entity_poly.entity_id
_entity_poly.type
_entity_poly.pdbx_seq_one_letter_code
_entity_poly.pdbx_strand_id
1 'polypeptide(L)'
;MSAYRGGLNTFSIIGLSSKPLQVYSRPTYLCEYQNSNNNSSSFVKAYKILPDWGFGRVYTVLIINCTFPDGIVDDSSVGGQLILHAPDTNRRNNSLIAVVEPPKSWDVSHFVSPPKYDYLYCGSPLYGTLSPQRMREWIAYHVRLFGEKSHFVIFDSGGIHPEVFEVLKPWMDLGYVSLQDVKEQERFDGYYHNQFLLVNDCLHRYRFDAKWMFFFDVDEYIYVPPKLSLRSVTDSLEEFTQFTIEQVPMSNKLCLTQDAGKTSKRQMAAWGQEANGRLTLHKAGGKWPPDFS
;
A
#
# COMPACT_ATOMS: atom_id res chain seq x y z
N MET A 1 13.30 -1.51 4.22
CA MET A 1 12.53 -2.17 5.29
C MET A 1 11.92 -1.08 6.12
N SER A 2 10.66 -1.24 6.48
CA SER A 2 9.83 -0.29 7.20
C SER A 2 9.07 -1.03 8.29
N ALA A 3 8.66 -0.31 9.33
CA ALA A 3 7.87 -0.90 10.40
C ALA A 3 6.91 0.13 10.96
N TYR A 4 5.72 -0.35 11.32
CA TYR A 4 4.62 0.48 11.79
C TYR A 4 3.91 -0.19 12.95
N ARG A 5 3.30 0.63 13.81
CA ARG A 5 2.26 0.16 14.71
C ARG A 5 1.03 -0.21 13.88
N GLY A 6 0.75 -1.50 13.85
CA GLY A 6 -0.36 -2.10 13.15
C GLY A 6 -1.66 -2.14 13.98
N GLY A 7 -1.72 -1.55 15.15
CA GLY A 7 -2.90 -1.56 16.00
C GLY A 7 -2.54 -1.28 17.43
N LEU A 8 -3.49 -1.46 18.34
CA LEU A 8 -3.29 -1.21 19.76
C LEU A 8 -2.19 -2.08 20.37
N ASN A 9 -2.13 -3.36 19.97
CA ASN A 9 -1.17 -4.33 20.50
C ASN A 9 -0.31 -5.00 19.40
N THR A 10 -0.38 -4.50 18.17
CA THR A 10 0.18 -5.17 16.99
C THR A 10 1.14 -4.26 16.24
N PHE A 11 2.23 -4.83 15.74
CA PHE A 11 3.19 -4.17 14.87
C PHE A 11 3.37 -4.95 13.57
N SER A 12 3.66 -4.24 12.48
CA SER A 12 3.93 -4.81 11.17
C SER A 12 5.29 -4.32 10.68
N ILE A 13 6.14 -5.26 10.26
CA ILE A 13 7.48 -4.99 9.69
C ILE A 13 7.47 -5.51 8.26
N ILE A 14 7.83 -4.66 7.30
CA ILE A 14 7.77 -4.94 5.87
C ILE A 14 9.16 -4.77 5.29
N GLY A 15 9.65 -5.78 4.59
CA GLY A 15 10.99 -5.76 4.02
C GLY A 15 11.20 -6.76 2.91
N LEU A 16 12.43 -6.78 2.39
CA LEU A 16 12.88 -7.78 1.45
C LEU A 16 13.69 -8.83 2.18
N SER A 17 13.53 -10.08 1.77
CA SER A 17 14.35 -11.20 2.23
C SER A 17 14.71 -12.11 1.07
N SER A 18 15.79 -12.88 1.24
CA SER A 18 16.19 -13.90 0.26
C SER A 18 15.06 -14.91 0.09
N LYS A 19 14.59 -15.10 -1.14
CA LYS A 19 13.51 -16.04 -1.45
C LYS A 19 13.86 -17.49 -1.09
N PRO A 20 15.06 -18.02 -1.44
CA PRO A 20 15.47 -19.35 -1.01
C PRO A 20 15.43 -19.54 0.51
N LEU A 21 15.87 -18.54 1.28
CA LEU A 21 15.80 -18.58 2.74
C LEU A 21 14.36 -18.74 3.21
N GLN A 22 13.43 -17.97 2.66
CA GLN A 22 12.04 -17.99 3.08
C GLN A 22 11.29 -19.27 2.69
N VAL A 23 11.52 -19.77 1.48
CA VAL A 23 10.80 -20.92 0.91
C VAL A 23 11.34 -22.25 1.45
N TYR A 24 12.67 -22.41 1.51
CA TYR A 24 13.30 -23.70 1.84
C TYR A 24 13.66 -23.82 3.32
N SER A 25 14.28 -22.80 3.92
CA SER A 25 14.68 -22.85 5.33
C SER A 25 13.53 -22.55 6.29
N ARG A 26 12.46 -21.92 5.80
CA ARG A 26 11.25 -21.56 6.56
C ARG A 26 11.57 -20.96 7.94
N PRO A 27 12.35 -19.86 7.99
CA PRO A 27 12.76 -19.24 9.23
C PRO A 27 11.57 -18.81 10.08
N THR A 28 11.76 -18.89 11.40
CA THR A 28 10.86 -18.33 12.41
C THR A 28 11.47 -17.06 12.99
N TYR A 29 10.62 -16.10 13.33
CA TYR A 29 11.01 -14.80 13.84
C TYR A 29 10.44 -14.61 15.24
N LEU A 30 11.18 -13.91 16.10
CA LEU A 30 10.75 -13.56 17.44
C LEU A 30 10.72 -12.03 17.56
N CYS A 31 9.64 -11.49 18.10
CA CYS A 31 9.55 -10.07 18.40
C CYS A 31 9.71 -9.86 19.89
N GLU A 32 10.47 -8.83 20.24
CA GLU A 32 10.65 -8.36 21.59
C GLU A 32 10.14 -6.92 21.68
N TYR A 33 9.36 -6.60 22.69
CA TYR A 33 9.03 -5.22 23.02
C TYR A 33 9.70 -4.86 24.35
N GLN A 34 10.51 -3.81 24.34
CA GLN A 34 11.20 -3.28 25.51
C GLN A 34 10.51 -1.98 25.96
N ASN A 35 9.91 -2.02 27.15
CA ASN A 35 9.29 -0.84 27.75
C ASN A 35 10.35 0.15 28.26
N SER A 36 10.17 1.44 28.00
CA SER A 36 11.13 2.48 28.41
C SER A 36 11.23 2.68 29.93
N ASN A 37 10.16 2.41 30.69
CA ASN A 37 10.15 2.68 32.14
C ASN A 37 10.78 1.58 33.01
N ASN A 38 10.59 0.30 32.65
CA ASN A 38 10.89 -0.82 33.56
C ASN A 38 11.98 -1.77 33.04
N ASN A 39 12.58 -1.51 31.86
CA ASN A 39 13.46 -2.45 31.16
C ASN A 39 12.87 -3.87 31.05
N SER A 40 11.54 -4.00 31.12
CA SER A 40 10.84 -5.26 30.98
C SER A 40 10.71 -5.58 29.50
N SER A 41 11.19 -6.76 29.10
CA SER A 41 11.05 -7.28 27.76
C SER A 41 9.90 -8.28 27.69
N SER A 42 9.00 -8.09 26.73
CA SER A 42 7.99 -9.08 26.39
C SER A 42 8.32 -9.71 25.04
N PHE A 43 8.16 -11.03 24.93
CA PHE A 43 8.51 -11.78 23.73
C PHE A 43 7.30 -12.45 23.13
N VAL A 44 7.14 -12.36 21.82
CA VAL A 44 6.09 -13.06 21.06
C VAL A 44 6.65 -13.67 19.80
N LYS A 45 6.14 -14.85 19.44
CA LYS A 45 6.44 -15.46 18.15
C LYS A 45 5.78 -14.62 17.05
N ALA A 46 6.57 -14.22 16.06
CA ALA A 46 6.05 -13.41 14.97
C ALA A 46 5.24 -14.25 13.98
N TYR A 47 4.19 -13.66 13.42
CA TYR A 47 3.45 -14.21 12.30
C TYR A 47 4.06 -13.72 10.99
N LYS A 48 4.45 -14.66 10.13
CA LYS A 48 5.11 -14.37 8.86
C LYS A 48 4.11 -14.48 7.70
N ILE A 49 4.09 -13.47 6.84
CA ILE A 49 3.35 -13.45 5.58
C ILE A 49 4.35 -13.26 4.44
N LEU A 50 4.16 -14.02 3.36
CA LEU A 50 4.99 -14.00 2.16
C LEU A 50 4.11 -13.72 0.94
N PRO A 51 3.95 -12.45 0.52
CA PRO A 51 3.22 -12.08 -0.68
C PRO A 51 4.09 -12.39 -1.93
N ASP A 52 4.28 -13.67 -2.23
CA ASP A 52 5.13 -14.15 -3.33
C ASP A 52 4.34 -14.98 -4.33
N TRP A 53 4.38 -14.56 -5.59
CA TRP A 53 3.64 -15.17 -6.70
C TRP A 53 4.52 -16.05 -7.61
N GLY A 54 5.76 -16.33 -7.21
CA GLY A 54 6.61 -17.25 -7.98
C GLY A 54 7.32 -16.63 -9.18
N PHE A 55 7.38 -15.30 -9.31
CA PHE A 55 7.99 -14.59 -10.46
C PHE A 55 9.54 -14.69 -10.58
N GLY A 56 10.17 -15.69 -9.97
CA GLY A 56 11.56 -16.07 -10.25
C GLY A 56 12.66 -15.10 -9.77
N ARG A 57 12.36 -14.14 -8.89
CA ARG A 57 13.34 -13.16 -8.37
C ARG A 57 14.06 -13.62 -7.11
N VAL A 58 15.27 -13.09 -6.88
CA VAL A 58 16.14 -13.51 -5.76
C VAL A 58 15.62 -12.99 -4.43
N TYR A 59 15.05 -11.77 -4.41
CA TYR A 59 14.40 -11.20 -3.24
C TYR A 59 12.88 -11.34 -3.32
N THR A 60 12.27 -11.58 -2.16
CA THR A 60 10.82 -11.64 -1.98
C THR A 60 10.41 -10.73 -0.83
N VAL A 61 9.15 -10.30 -0.84
CA VAL A 61 8.58 -9.47 0.21
C VAL A 61 8.31 -10.33 1.43
N LEU A 62 8.67 -9.80 2.59
CA LEU A 62 8.48 -10.41 3.88
C LEU A 62 7.72 -9.42 4.75
N ILE A 63 6.55 -9.85 5.23
CA ILE A 63 5.77 -9.10 6.21
C ILE A 63 5.78 -9.90 7.51
N ILE A 64 6.17 -9.25 8.60
CA ILE A 64 6.23 -9.83 9.94
C ILE A 64 5.27 -9.06 10.83
N ASN A 65 4.25 -9.75 11.33
CA ASN A 65 3.32 -9.21 12.31
C ASN A 65 3.69 -9.71 13.71
N CYS A 66 3.83 -8.78 14.64
CA CYS A 66 4.05 -9.05 16.06
C CYS A 66 2.80 -8.59 16.82
N THR A 67 2.05 -9.51 17.43
CA THR A 67 0.87 -9.17 18.25
C THR A 67 1.17 -9.57 19.69
N PHE A 68 1.14 -8.59 20.59
CA PHE A 68 1.38 -8.76 22.01
C PHE A 68 0.06 -8.98 22.77
N PRO A 69 0.08 -9.65 23.93
CA PRO A 69 -1.08 -9.69 24.81
C PRO A 69 -1.51 -8.28 25.25
N ASP A 70 -2.80 -8.13 25.52
CA ASP A 70 -3.38 -6.85 25.95
C ASP A 70 -2.73 -6.35 27.25
N GLY A 71 -2.52 -5.04 27.33
CA GLY A 71 -1.89 -4.36 28.48
C GLY A 71 -0.37 -4.38 28.48
N ILE A 72 0.29 -4.97 27.48
CA ILE A 72 1.77 -4.98 27.39
C ILE A 72 2.30 -3.76 26.62
N VAL A 73 1.70 -3.44 25.48
CA VAL A 73 2.19 -2.40 24.54
C VAL A 73 1.13 -1.33 24.23
N ASP A 74 0.06 -1.31 25.02
CA ASP A 74 -1.17 -0.55 24.75
C ASP A 74 -1.21 0.80 25.49
N ASP A 75 -0.20 1.07 26.33
CA ASP A 75 -0.06 2.33 27.06
C ASP A 75 0.88 3.28 26.30
N SER A 76 0.29 4.26 25.62
CA SER A 76 1.05 5.25 24.87
C SER A 76 1.90 6.17 25.76
N SER A 77 1.64 6.26 27.07
CA SER A 77 2.35 7.18 27.97
C SER A 77 3.78 6.74 28.31
N VAL A 78 4.10 5.45 28.15
CA VAL A 78 5.39 4.86 28.54
C VAL A 78 6.40 4.91 27.41
N GLY A 79 5.96 4.64 26.18
CA GLY A 79 6.86 4.43 25.05
C GLY A 79 7.67 3.13 25.17
N GLY A 80 8.43 2.82 24.12
CA GLY A 80 9.23 1.60 24.06
C GLY A 80 9.87 1.40 22.71
N GLN A 81 10.46 0.22 22.52
CA GLN A 81 11.00 -0.17 21.22
C GLN A 81 10.68 -1.61 20.88
N LEU A 82 10.35 -1.83 19.62
CA LEU A 82 10.16 -3.14 19.02
C LEU A 82 11.49 -3.61 18.44
N ILE A 83 11.94 -4.78 18.86
CA ILE A 83 13.13 -5.46 18.35
C ILE A 83 12.68 -6.74 17.66
N LEU A 84 13.12 -6.92 16.42
CA LEU A 84 12.92 -8.15 15.66
C LEU A 84 14.18 -9.00 15.72
N HIS A 85 14.03 -10.24 16.17
CA HIS A 85 15.07 -11.25 16.19
C HIS A 85 14.90 -12.16 14.97
N ALA A 86 15.80 -12.01 14.01
CA ALA A 86 15.89 -12.86 12.84
C ALA A 86 16.76 -14.09 13.13
N PRO A 87 16.43 -15.25 12.53
CA PRO A 87 17.25 -16.45 12.69
C PRO A 87 18.59 -16.29 11.97
N ASP A 88 19.66 -16.71 12.63
CA ASP A 88 21.03 -16.68 12.11
C ASP A 88 21.60 -18.10 12.02
N THR A 89 22.33 -18.37 10.95
CA THR A 89 23.04 -19.64 10.74
C THR A 89 24.29 -19.76 11.61
N ASN A 90 24.81 -18.64 12.13
CA ASN A 90 26.07 -18.58 12.90
C ASN A 90 25.87 -18.40 14.43
N ARG A 91 24.68 -18.65 14.96
CA ARG A 91 24.33 -18.53 16.40
C ARG A 91 24.53 -17.12 16.99
N ARG A 92 24.64 -16.06 16.18
CA ARG A 92 24.50 -14.68 16.67
C ARG A 92 23.07 -14.26 16.41
N ASN A 93 22.30 -13.97 17.46
CA ASN A 93 20.96 -13.43 17.25
C ASN A 93 21.07 -12.10 16.48
N ASN A 94 20.71 -12.11 15.20
CA ASN A 94 20.63 -10.91 14.37
C ASN A 94 19.35 -10.19 14.77
N SER A 95 19.50 -9.30 15.74
CA SER A 95 18.44 -8.41 16.20
C SER A 95 18.50 -7.09 15.45
N LEU A 96 17.33 -6.54 15.17
CA LEU A 96 17.18 -5.20 14.60
C LEU A 96 16.12 -4.45 15.38
N ILE A 97 16.38 -3.18 15.66
CA ILE A 97 15.36 -2.29 16.22
C ILE A 97 14.45 -1.91 15.05
N ALA A 98 13.20 -2.36 15.10
CA ALA A 98 12.22 -2.16 14.05
C ALA A 98 11.45 -0.85 14.25
N VAL A 99 11.01 -0.56 15.48
CA VAL A 99 10.24 0.64 15.82
C VAL A 99 10.78 1.21 17.13
N VAL A 100 10.91 2.53 17.21
CA VAL A 100 11.14 3.24 18.47
C VAL A 100 9.95 4.18 18.66
N GLU A 101 9.25 4.02 19.77
CA GLU A 101 8.07 4.80 20.14
C GLU A 101 8.39 5.66 21.35
N PRO A 102 8.61 6.96 21.17
CA PRO A 102 8.68 7.89 22.29
C PRO A 102 7.39 7.87 23.11
N PRO A 103 7.45 8.24 24.40
CA PRO A 103 6.26 8.53 25.19
C PRO A 103 5.29 9.45 24.44
N LYS A 104 4.02 9.06 24.38
CA LYS A 104 2.91 9.77 23.73
C LYS A 104 3.08 9.97 22.21
N SER A 105 3.81 9.09 21.53
CA SER A 105 4.03 9.17 20.08
C SER A 105 2.87 8.67 19.22
N TRP A 106 1.86 8.02 19.82
CA TRP A 106 0.70 7.47 19.14
C TRP A 106 -0.57 7.65 19.98
N ASP A 107 -1.73 7.62 19.31
CA ASP A 107 -3.04 7.77 19.93
C ASP A 107 -3.93 6.57 19.58
N VAL A 108 -4.64 6.05 20.57
CA VAL A 108 -5.68 5.03 20.42
C VAL A 108 -6.72 5.46 19.39
N SER A 109 -7.05 6.76 19.36
CA SER A 109 -8.04 7.32 18.43
C SER A 109 -7.71 7.04 16.97
N HIS A 110 -6.42 6.92 16.59
CA HIS A 110 -6.00 6.60 15.23
C HIS A 110 -6.50 5.24 14.75
N PHE A 111 -6.63 4.27 15.66
CA PHE A 111 -7.02 2.89 15.33
C PHE A 111 -8.52 2.64 15.41
N VAL A 112 -9.26 3.48 16.15
CA VAL A 112 -10.68 3.25 16.47
C VAL A 112 -11.61 4.32 15.90
N SER A 113 -11.11 5.52 15.61
CA SER A 113 -11.92 6.60 15.08
C SER A 113 -12.14 6.44 13.57
N PRO A 114 -13.16 7.12 13.00
CA PRO A 114 -13.31 7.16 11.56
C PRO A 114 -12.03 7.64 10.87
N PRO A 115 -11.59 6.96 9.79
CA PRO A 115 -10.34 7.27 9.12
C PRO A 115 -10.36 8.67 8.50
N LYS A 116 -9.17 9.24 8.35
CA LYS A 116 -8.94 10.56 7.77
C LYS A 116 -9.49 10.65 6.34
N TYR A 117 -9.27 9.61 5.55
CA TYR A 117 -9.65 9.53 4.14
C TYR A 117 -10.78 8.52 3.95
N ASP A 118 -11.66 8.80 3.01
CA ASP A 118 -12.64 7.82 2.54
C ASP A 118 -11.99 6.88 1.53
N TYR A 119 -11.12 7.42 0.67
CA TYR A 119 -10.42 6.65 -0.36
C TYR A 119 -8.93 7.03 -0.40
N LEU A 120 -8.06 6.04 -0.49
CA LEU A 120 -6.63 6.26 -0.63
C LEU A 120 -6.06 5.40 -1.74
N TYR A 121 -5.26 5.99 -2.60
CA TYR A 121 -4.58 5.31 -3.69
C TYR A 121 -3.13 4.97 -3.32
N CYS A 122 -2.76 3.71 -3.53
CA CYS A 122 -1.39 3.21 -3.44
C CYS A 122 -1.03 2.58 -4.78
N GLY A 123 -0.23 3.30 -5.58
CA GLY A 123 0.14 2.88 -6.93
C GLY A 123 1.38 1.99 -6.98
N SER A 124 1.59 1.40 -8.16
CA SER A 124 2.88 0.81 -8.52
C SER A 124 3.97 1.90 -8.59
N PRO A 125 5.25 1.55 -8.32
CA PRO A 125 6.38 2.45 -8.54
C PRO A 125 6.44 2.95 -9.98
N LEU A 126 6.59 4.27 -10.12
CA LEU A 126 6.61 4.93 -11.41
C LEU A 126 8.03 5.09 -11.91
N TYR A 127 8.29 4.59 -13.12
CA TYR A 127 9.61 4.55 -13.74
C TYR A 127 9.52 4.94 -15.23
N GLY A 128 10.68 5.16 -15.86
CA GLY A 128 10.75 5.47 -17.29
C GLY A 128 10.30 6.89 -17.64
N THR A 129 9.73 7.07 -18.83
CA THR A 129 9.35 8.40 -19.35
C THR A 129 7.83 8.56 -19.31
N LEU A 130 7.33 9.08 -18.19
CA LEU A 130 5.92 9.36 -18.01
C LEU A 130 5.50 10.58 -18.85
N SER A 131 4.24 10.61 -19.29
CA SER A 131 3.71 11.80 -19.96
C SER A 131 3.13 12.77 -18.91
N PRO A 132 3.62 14.02 -18.83
CA PRO A 132 3.04 15.03 -17.94
C PRO A 132 1.56 15.28 -18.23
N GLN A 133 1.16 15.22 -19.52
CA GLN A 133 -0.24 15.35 -19.91
C GLN A 133 -1.10 14.22 -19.35
N ARG A 134 -0.68 12.96 -19.54
CA ARG A 134 -1.46 11.81 -19.03
C ARG A 134 -1.53 11.82 -17.51
N MET A 135 -0.43 12.15 -16.84
CA MET A 135 -0.43 12.28 -15.38
C MET A 135 -1.40 13.36 -14.91
N ARG A 136 -1.44 14.51 -15.61
CA ARG A 136 -2.37 15.62 -15.29
C ARG A 136 -3.83 15.18 -15.42
N GLU A 137 -4.16 14.50 -16.50
CA GLU A 137 -5.51 13.98 -16.75
C GLU A 137 -5.90 12.94 -15.69
N TRP A 138 -5.00 12.00 -15.40
CA TRP A 138 -5.22 10.91 -14.47
C TRP A 138 -5.47 11.40 -13.05
N ILE A 139 -4.60 12.28 -12.52
CA ILE A 139 -4.75 12.76 -11.14
C ILE A 139 -5.99 13.63 -10.98
N ALA A 140 -6.27 14.53 -11.94
CA ALA A 140 -7.44 15.39 -11.89
C ALA A 140 -8.74 14.58 -11.92
N TYR A 141 -8.78 13.53 -12.76
CA TYR A 141 -9.91 12.61 -12.84
C TYR A 141 -10.15 11.89 -11.51
N HIS A 142 -9.10 11.28 -10.94
CA HIS A 142 -9.26 10.44 -9.75
C HIS A 142 -9.48 11.27 -8.48
N VAL A 143 -8.86 12.44 -8.34
CA VAL A 143 -9.19 13.36 -7.22
C VAL A 143 -10.66 13.78 -7.30
N ARG A 144 -11.18 14.07 -8.50
CA ARG A 144 -12.60 14.42 -8.69
C ARG A 144 -13.54 13.25 -8.40
N LEU A 145 -13.13 12.03 -8.73
CA LEU A 145 -13.91 10.81 -8.52
C LEU A 145 -13.94 10.40 -7.04
N PHE A 146 -12.78 10.45 -6.37
CA PHE A 146 -12.65 10.06 -4.96
C PHE A 146 -13.15 11.15 -4.02
N GLY A 147 -13.07 12.42 -4.43
CA GLY A 147 -13.56 13.55 -3.65
C GLY A 147 -12.55 14.07 -2.64
N GLU A 148 -13.00 15.00 -1.79
CA GLU A 148 -12.13 15.83 -0.94
C GLU A 148 -11.39 15.03 0.14
N LYS A 149 -12.02 13.95 0.66
CA LYS A 149 -11.41 13.04 1.63
C LYS A 149 -10.60 11.94 0.93
N SER A 150 -9.74 12.32 -0.01
CA SER A 150 -8.89 11.37 -0.74
C SER A 150 -7.40 11.68 -0.62
N HIS A 151 -6.58 10.65 -0.79
CA HIS A 151 -5.13 10.80 -0.79
C HIS A 151 -4.47 9.84 -1.78
N PHE A 152 -3.37 10.27 -2.37
CA PHE A 152 -2.64 9.56 -3.42
C PHE A 152 -1.18 9.43 -3.01
N VAL A 153 -0.74 8.20 -2.82
CA VAL A 153 0.65 7.88 -2.53
C VAL A 153 1.32 7.48 -3.84
N ILE A 154 2.26 8.31 -4.28
CA ILE A 154 3.01 8.14 -5.52
C ILE A 154 4.45 7.78 -5.19
N PHE A 155 4.97 6.72 -5.81
CA PHE A 155 6.34 6.26 -5.64
C PHE A 155 7.18 6.58 -6.88
N ASP A 156 8.24 7.38 -6.70
CA ASP A 156 9.21 7.68 -7.75
C ASP A 156 10.34 6.64 -7.77
N SER A 157 10.33 5.77 -8.78
CA SER A 157 11.45 4.89 -9.13
C SER A 157 12.16 5.37 -10.40
N GLY A 158 12.31 6.69 -10.54
CA GLY A 158 12.96 7.35 -11.67
C GLY A 158 12.02 7.76 -12.80
N GLY A 159 10.71 7.69 -12.58
CA GLY A 159 9.69 8.13 -13.53
C GLY A 159 9.29 9.60 -13.40
N ILE A 160 9.56 10.22 -12.25
CA ILE A 160 9.14 11.60 -11.96
C ILE A 160 10.22 12.59 -12.39
N HIS A 161 10.21 12.94 -13.68
CA HIS A 161 11.06 14.01 -14.21
C HIS A 161 10.43 15.40 -13.96
N PRO A 162 11.17 16.52 -14.16
CA PRO A 162 10.74 17.86 -13.73
C PRO A 162 9.34 18.27 -14.19
N GLU A 163 8.96 17.99 -15.44
CA GLU A 163 7.63 18.34 -15.95
C GLU A 163 6.48 17.54 -15.29
N VAL A 164 6.72 16.28 -14.91
CA VAL A 164 5.74 15.48 -14.15
C VAL A 164 5.66 15.98 -12.70
N PHE A 165 6.81 16.35 -12.12
CA PHE A 165 6.83 16.96 -10.80
C PHE A 165 5.99 18.25 -10.76
N GLU A 166 6.12 19.13 -11.75
CA GLU A 166 5.30 20.35 -11.86
C GLU A 166 3.80 20.06 -11.99
N VAL A 167 3.42 18.91 -12.56
CA VAL A 167 2.02 18.46 -12.59
C VAL A 167 1.53 18.00 -11.22
N LEU A 168 2.37 17.30 -10.44
CA LEU A 168 2.01 16.76 -9.13
C LEU A 168 2.04 17.82 -8.02
N LYS A 169 2.95 18.79 -8.12
CA LYS A 169 3.22 19.78 -7.08
C LYS A 169 1.96 20.51 -6.56
N PRO A 170 1.03 21.01 -7.41
CA PRO A 170 -0.19 21.63 -6.90
C PRO A 170 -1.05 20.69 -6.06
N TRP A 171 -1.08 19.40 -6.38
CA TRP A 171 -1.81 18.39 -5.61
C TRP A 171 -1.12 18.02 -4.31
N MET A 172 0.22 18.11 -4.27
CA MET A 172 1.01 17.98 -3.05
C MET A 172 0.74 19.16 -2.12
N ASP A 173 0.75 20.39 -2.65
CA ASP A 173 0.49 21.62 -1.89
C ASP A 173 -0.95 21.64 -1.31
N LEU A 174 -1.91 21.04 -2.02
CA LEU A 174 -3.29 20.84 -1.55
C LEU A 174 -3.46 19.66 -0.58
N GLY A 175 -2.41 18.86 -0.35
CA GLY A 175 -2.45 17.69 0.55
C GLY A 175 -3.08 16.43 -0.02
N TYR A 176 -3.40 16.40 -1.32
CA TYR A 176 -3.93 15.21 -2.00
C TYR A 176 -2.84 14.20 -2.33
N VAL A 177 -1.61 14.63 -2.58
CA VAL A 177 -0.52 13.75 -3.05
C VAL A 177 0.63 13.72 -2.05
N SER A 178 1.12 12.53 -1.73
CA SER A 178 2.43 12.29 -1.15
C SER A 178 3.34 11.66 -2.19
N LEU A 179 4.49 12.28 -2.45
CA LEU A 179 5.52 11.74 -3.35
C LEU A 179 6.65 11.13 -2.53
N GLN A 180 6.98 9.87 -2.81
CA GLN A 180 8.04 9.12 -2.12
C GLN A 180 9.12 8.69 -3.09
N ASP A 181 10.36 9.10 -2.83
CA ASP A 181 11.52 8.63 -3.59
C ASP A 181 11.89 7.22 -3.14
N VAL A 182 11.87 6.28 -4.08
CA VAL A 182 12.15 4.85 -3.84
C VAL A 182 13.23 4.32 -4.77
N LYS A 183 13.98 5.19 -5.47
CA LYS A 183 15.02 4.78 -6.43
C LYS A 183 16.06 3.85 -5.83
N GLU A 184 16.40 4.03 -4.55
CA GLU A 184 17.32 3.15 -3.82
C GLU A 184 16.84 1.70 -3.70
N GLN A 185 15.53 1.42 -3.84
CA GLN A 185 15.02 0.05 -3.80
C GLN A 185 15.45 -0.76 -5.03
N GLU A 186 15.71 -0.11 -6.16
CA GLU A 186 16.13 -0.75 -7.43
C GLU A 186 17.43 -1.55 -7.29
N ARG A 187 18.24 -1.29 -6.25
CA ARG A 187 19.46 -2.07 -5.98
C ARG A 187 19.16 -3.53 -5.60
N PHE A 188 17.93 -3.84 -5.21
CA PHE A 188 17.49 -5.18 -4.86
C PHE A 188 16.68 -5.79 -6.01
N ASP A 189 17.08 -6.98 -6.47
CA ASP A 189 16.37 -7.75 -7.51
C ASP A 189 15.05 -8.32 -6.97
N GLY A 190 14.05 -7.46 -6.91
CA GLY A 190 12.65 -7.78 -6.67
C GLY A 190 11.83 -7.73 -7.95
N TYR A 191 10.57 -8.12 -7.86
CA TYR A 191 9.66 -8.08 -8.99
C TYR A 191 9.23 -6.64 -9.31
N TYR A 192 9.26 -6.29 -10.60
CA TYR A 192 8.70 -5.06 -11.19
C TYR A 192 8.97 -3.81 -10.34
N HIS A 193 10.23 -3.37 -10.30
CA HIS A 193 10.64 -2.19 -9.52
C HIS A 193 10.29 -2.26 -8.02
N ASN A 194 10.30 -3.48 -7.47
CA ASN A 194 9.87 -3.79 -6.09
C ASN A 194 8.40 -3.41 -5.79
N GLN A 195 7.50 -3.49 -6.78
CA GLN A 195 6.08 -3.17 -6.64
C GLN A 195 5.44 -3.83 -5.42
N PHE A 196 5.64 -5.14 -5.21
CA PHE A 196 5.05 -5.83 -4.07
C PHE A 196 5.53 -5.27 -2.73
N LEU A 197 6.80 -4.83 -2.63
CA LEU A 197 7.32 -4.24 -1.41
C LEU A 197 6.60 -2.93 -1.12
N LEU A 198 6.52 -2.05 -2.12
CA LEU A 198 6.00 -0.70 -1.95
C LEU A 198 4.48 -0.66 -1.76
N VAL A 199 3.75 -1.52 -2.48
CA VAL A 199 2.30 -1.65 -2.33
C VAL A 199 1.95 -2.19 -0.94
N ASN A 200 2.66 -3.20 -0.43
CA ASN A 200 2.45 -3.71 0.92
C ASN A 200 2.92 -2.71 2.00
N ASP A 201 4.01 -2.00 1.76
CA ASP A 201 4.44 -0.90 2.64
C ASP A 201 3.35 0.17 2.77
N CYS A 202 2.78 0.60 1.64
CA CYS A 202 1.68 1.56 1.58
C CYS A 202 0.45 1.04 2.34
N LEU A 203 0.07 -0.21 2.07
CA LEU A 203 -1.04 -0.88 2.76
C LEU A 203 -0.86 -0.80 4.27
N HIS A 204 0.29 -1.27 4.78
CA HIS A 204 0.52 -1.32 6.23
C HIS A 204 0.70 0.05 6.87
N ARG A 205 1.25 1.03 6.14
CA ARG A 205 1.40 2.41 6.62
C ARG A 205 0.06 3.12 6.78
N TYR A 206 -0.84 2.98 5.80
CA TYR A 206 -2.05 3.79 5.71
C TYR A 206 -3.35 3.03 6.02
N ARG A 207 -3.30 1.76 6.46
CA ARG A 207 -4.51 0.94 6.72
C ARG A 207 -5.45 1.45 7.83
N PHE A 208 -5.07 2.48 8.57
CA PHE A 208 -5.95 3.15 9.53
C PHE A 208 -6.26 4.60 9.13
N ASP A 209 -5.67 5.07 8.03
CA ASP A 209 -5.87 6.44 7.53
C ASP A 209 -7.00 6.52 6.51
N ALA A 210 -7.42 5.41 5.91
CA ALA A 210 -8.45 5.38 4.86
C ALA A 210 -9.61 4.46 5.21
N LYS A 211 -10.79 4.62 4.60
CA LYS A 211 -11.87 3.61 4.66
C LYS A 211 -11.61 2.51 3.61
N TRP A 212 -11.26 2.91 2.40
CA TRP A 212 -10.93 2.03 1.28
C TRP A 212 -9.59 2.42 0.64
N MET A 213 -8.80 1.42 0.29
CA MET A 213 -7.52 1.57 -0.40
C MET A 213 -7.59 0.96 -1.80
N PHE A 214 -7.13 1.71 -2.80
CA PHE A 214 -7.12 1.38 -4.22
C PHE A 214 -5.70 1.07 -4.70
N PHE A 215 -5.56 -0.03 -5.44
CA PHE A 215 -4.29 -0.48 -6.00
C PHE A 215 -4.47 -0.72 -7.51
N PHE A 216 -4.00 0.24 -8.31
CA PHE A 216 -4.10 0.22 -9.78
C PHE A 216 -3.05 1.12 -10.42
N ASP A 217 -2.84 1.01 -11.72
CA ASP A 217 -1.76 1.73 -12.41
C ASP A 217 -2.20 3.12 -12.90
N VAL A 218 -1.23 4.02 -13.11
CA VAL A 218 -1.48 5.41 -13.52
C VAL A 218 -1.92 5.58 -14.99
N ASP A 219 -1.97 4.48 -15.73
CA ASP A 219 -2.54 4.39 -17.07
C ASP A 219 -3.92 3.73 -17.09
N GLU A 220 -4.47 3.37 -15.91
CA GLU A 220 -5.81 2.81 -15.75
C GLU A 220 -6.81 3.85 -15.21
N TYR A 221 -8.09 3.69 -15.57
CA TYR A 221 -9.16 4.59 -15.15
C TYR A 221 -10.31 3.82 -14.52
N ILE A 222 -10.79 4.31 -13.37
CA ILE A 222 -11.98 3.75 -12.72
C ILE A 222 -13.23 4.38 -13.31
N TYR A 223 -14.00 3.60 -14.07
CA TYR A 223 -15.30 4.03 -14.58
C TYR A 223 -16.43 3.62 -13.64
N VAL A 224 -17.21 4.60 -13.17
CA VAL A 224 -18.44 4.37 -12.42
C VAL A 224 -19.64 4.71 -13.31
N PRO A 225 -20.57 3.76 -13.57
CA PRO A 225 -21.76 4.02 -14.38
C PRO A 225 -22.61 5.18 -13.83
N PRO A 226 -23.27 6.00 -14.67
CA PRO A 226 -23.95 7.23 -14.23
C PRO A 226 -25.04 7.09 -13.17
N LYS A 227 -25.59 5.89 -12.99
CA LYS A 227 -26.62 5.59 -11.96
C LYS A 227 -26.04 5.19 -10.61
N LEU A 228 -24.72 5.02 -10.54
CA LEU A 228 -23.97 4.61 -9.37
C LEU A 228 -23.02 5.72 -8.96
N SER A 229 -22.60 5.65 -7.70
CA SER A 229 -21.46 6.41 -7.17
C SER A 229 -20.42 5.43 -6.64
N LEU A 230 -19.17 5.88 -6.56
CA LEU A 230 -18.11 5.08 -5.93
C LEU A 230 -18.48 4.68 -4.50
N ARG A 231 -19.12 5.61 -3.78
CA ARG A 231 -19.63 5.39 -2.43
C ARG A 231 -20.70 4.31 -2.37
N SER A 232 -21.72 4.36 -3.23
CA SER A 232 -22.76 3.34 -3.22
C SER A 232 -22.21 1.94 -3.52
N VAL A 233 -21.18 1.83 -4.36
CA VAL A 233 -20.51 0.55 -4.64
C VAL A 233 -19.74 0.08 -3.41
N THR A 234 -18.89 0.93 -2.84
CA THR A 234 -18.07 0.56 -1.69
C THR A 234 -18.88 0.30 -0.43
N ASP A 235 -19.95 1.08 -0.17
CA ASP A 235 -20.87 0.86 0.95
C ASP A 235 -21.59 -0.49 0.81
N SER A 236 -21.94 -0.92 -0.42
CA SER A 236 -22.56 -2.23 -0.68
C SER A 236 -21.63 -3.43 -0.42
N LEU A 237 -20.32 -3.19 -0.30
CA LEU A 237 -19.28 -4.20 -0.11
C LEU A 237 -18.61 -4.10 1.27
N GLU A 238 -19.17 -3.34 2.21
CA GLU A 238 -18.58 -3.09 3.53
C GLU A 238 -18.36 -4.35 4.38
N GLU A 239 -19.10 -5.43 4.12
CA GLU A 239 -18.92 -6.71 4.82
C GLU A 239 -17.64 -7.43 4.39
N PHE A 240 -17.07 -7.06 3.25
CA PHE A 240 -15.83 -7.64 2.74
C PHE A 240 -14.61 -6.81 3.15
N THR A 241 -13.50 -7.51 3.42
CA THR A 241 -12.20 -6.87 3.64
C THR A 241 -11.50 -6.52 2.33
N GLN A 242 -11.90 -7.16 1.23
CA GLN A 242 -11.36 -6.91 -0.09
C GLN A 242 -12.32 -7.30 -1.19
N PHE A 243 -12.20 -6.67 -2.35
CA PHE A 243 -12.85 -7.10 -3.58
C PHE A 243 -12.01 -6.70 -4.79
N THR A 244 -12.23 -7.36 -5.92
CA THR A 244 -11.55 -7.00 -7.17
C THR A 244 -12.52 -6.41 -8.18
N ILE A 245 -12.11 -5.36 -8.88
CA ILE A 245 -12.82 -4.80 -10.02
C ILE A 245 -12.20 -5.39 -11.30
N GLU A 246 -13.05 -5.88 -12.18
CA GLU A 246 -12.63 -6.41 -13.48
C GLU A 246 -12.06 -5.28 -14.34
N GLN A 247 -10.86 -5.48 -14.87
CA GLN A 247 -10.26 -4.54 -15.81
C GLN A 247 -10.74 -4.84 -17.23
N VAL A 248 -11.22 -3.80 -17.89
CA VAL A 248 -11.62 -3.85 -19.30
C VAL A 248 -10.66 -2.93 -20.06
N PRO A 249 -9.78 -3.48 -20.93
CA PRO A 249 -8.84 -2.64 -21.66
C PRO A 249 -9.61 -1.77 -22.64
N MET A 250 -9.21 -0.50 -22.67
CA MET A 250 -9.67 0.42 -23.68
C MET A 250 -8.93 0.13 -24.99
N SER A 251 -9.66 -0.25 -26.04
CA SER A 251 -9.05 -0.45 -27.35
C SER A 251 -8.45 0.85 -27.88
N ASN A 252 -7.14 0.84 -28.13
CA ASN A 252 -6.42 1.95 -28.78
C ASN A 252 -6.86 2.20 -30.23
N LYS A 253 -7.63 1.28 -30.83
CA LYS A 253 -8.19 1.40 -32.19
C LYS A 253 -9.45 2.27 -32.24
N LEU A 254 -10.05 2.57 -31.09
CA LEU A 254 -11.30 3.35 -30.99
C LEU A 254 -11.06 4.85 -30.84
N CYS A 255 -9.83 5.29 -30.56
CA CYS A 255 -9.48 6.72 -30.49
C CYS A 255 -9.12 7.23 -31.90
N LEU A 256 -10.13 7.49 -32.73
CA LEU A 256 -9.91 8.08 -34.05
C LEU A 256 -9.66 9.59 -33.91
N THR A 257 -8.67 10.12 -34.62
CA THR A 257 -8.43 11.58 -34.73
C THR A 257 -9.65 12.36 -35.23
N GLN A 258 -10.56 11.68 -35.90
CA GLN A 258 -11.83 12.20 -36.43
C GLN A 258 -12.86 12.52 -35.32
N ASP A 259 -12.70 11.89 -34.15
CA ASP A 259 -13.58 12.00 -32.99
C ASP A 259 -13.12 13.06 -31.98
N ALA A 260 -11.94 13.65 -32.19
CA ALA A 260 -11.44 14.75 -31.40
C ALA A 260 -12.39 15.97 -31.52
N GLY A 261 -13.02 16.36 -30.41
CA GLY A 261 -13.97 17.47 -30.35
C GLY A 261 -15.41 17.14 -30.76
N LYS A 262 -15.75 15.87 -30.99
CA LYS A 262 -17.11 15.43 -31.38
C LYS A 262 -17.72 14.41 -30.43
N THR A 263 -17.69 14.65 -29.12
CA THR A 263 -18.35 13.77 -28.15
C THR A 263 -19.87 13.92 -28.20
N SER A 264 -20.52 13.14 -29.06
CA SER A 264 -21.98 12.89 -28.97
C SER A 264 -22.26 11.59 -28.22
N LYS A 265 -23.38 11.55 -27.49
CA LYS A 265 -23.82 10.47 -26.57
C LYS A 265 -23.82 9.04 -27.14
N ARG A 266 -23.62 8.86 -28.45
CA ARG A 266 -23.68 7.56 -29.14
C ARG A 266 -22.37 6.75 -29.11
N GLN A 267 -21.21 7.38 -28.91
CA GLN A 267 -19.91 6.69 -28.94
C GLN A 267 -19.57 5.92 -27.65
N MET A 268 -20.32 6.12 -26.56
CA MET A 268 -20.15 5.33 -25.33
C MET A 268 -20.57 3.85 -25.48
N ALA A 269 -21.19 3.46 -26.60
CA ALA A 269 -21.69 2.11 -26.83
C ALA A 269 -20.72 1.18 -27.60
N ALA A 270 -19.57 1.70 -28.06
CA ALA A 270 -18.65 0.96 -28.94
C ALA A 270 -17.29 0.63 -28.29
N TRP A 271 -17.22 0.58 -26.96
CA TRP A 271 -16.03 0.08 -26.24
C TRP A 271 -15.95 -1.44 -26.38
N GLY A 272 -15.23 -1.91 -27.40
CA GLY A 272 -14.91 -3.32 -27.61
C GLY A 272 -14.05 -3.87 -26.47
N GLN A 273 -14.47 -5.00 -25.92
CA GLN A 273 -14.03 -5.60 -24.66
C GLN A 273 -13.06 -6.77 -24.91
N GLU A 274 -11.92 -6.80 -24.20
CA GLU A 274 -11.05 -7.99 -24.09
C GLU A 274 -10.54 -8.09 -22.64
N ALA A 275 -11.17 -8.86 -21.75
CA ALA A 275 -10.75 -8.89 -20.34
C ALA A 275 -9.31 -9.41 -20.16
N ASN A 276 -8.46 -8.65 -19.46
CA ASN A 276 -7.37 -9.24 -18.67
C ASN A 276 -6.80 -8.25 -17.64
N GLY A 277 -6.91 -8.64 -16.37
CA GLY A 277 -6.33 -7.99 -15.19
C GLY A 277 -7.39 -7.67 -14.10
N ARG A 278 -6.96 -7.65 -12.83
CA ARG A 278 -7.83 -7.45 -11.66
C ARG A 278 -7.32 -6.28 -10.83
N LEU A 279 -8.15 -5.28 -10.62
CA LEU A 279 -7.89 -4.16 -9.73
C LEU A 279 -8.33 -4.56 -8.32
N THR A 280 -7.45 -4.52 -7.33
CA THR A 280 -7.78 -4.97 -5.97
C THR A 280 -8.12 -3.78 -5.07
N LEU A 281 -9.23 -3.89 -4.35
CA LEU A 281 -9.69 -2.95 -3.35
C LEU A 281 -9.66 -3.57 -1.97
N HIS A 282 -9.25 -2.78 -0.99
CA HIS A 282 -9.15 -3.25 0.39
C HIS A 282 -9.81 -2.30 1.37
N LYS A 283 -10.56 -2.88 2.32
CA LYS A 283 -11.11 -2.17 3.46
C LYS A 283 -10.01 -2.03 4.50
N ALA A 284 -9.74 -0.80 4.90
CA ALA A 284 -8.76 -0.54 5.94
C ALA A 284 -9.29 -1.01 7.31
N GLY A 285 -8.40 -1.57 8.15
CA GLY A 285 -8.75 -2.10 9.47
C GLY A 285 -9.44 -3.48 9.55
N GLY A 286 -9.70 -4.17 8.44
CA GLY A 286 -10.28 -5.52 8.46
C GLY A 286 -9.34 -6.62 9.00
N LYS A 287 -9.91 -7.72 9.55
CA LYS A 287 -9.15 -8.96 9.81
C LYS A 287 -8.76 -9.60 8.48
N TRP A 288 -7.47 -9.71 8.21
CA TRP A 288 -6.97 -10.19 6.94
C TRP A 288 -6.99 -11.71 6.84
N PRO A 289 -7.43 -12.29 5.71
CA PRO A 289 -7.14 -13.68 5.41
C PRO A 289 -5.61 -13.87 5.31
N PRO A 290 -5.09 -15.05 5.68
CA PRO A 290 -3.65 -15.35 5.67
C PRO A 290 -3.03 -15.31 4.27
N ASP A 291 -3.86 -15.35 3.22
CA ASP A 291 -3.46 -15.38 1.82
C ASP A 291 -3.77 -14.02 1.19
N PHE A 292 -2.87 -13.06 1.42
CA PHE A 292 -2.72 -11.92 0.52
C PHE A 292 -1.88 -12.41 -0.66
N SER A 293 -2.60 -12.92 -1.66
CA SER A 293 -2.11 -13.11 -3.02
C SER A 293 -2.25 -11.77 -3.73
#